data_AF-A0A537HPC7-F1
#
_entry.id   AF-A0A537HPC7-F1
#
_cell.length_a   1.000
_cell.length_b   1.000
_cell.length_c   1.000
_cell.angle_alpha   90.00
_cell.angle_beta   90.00
_cell.angle_gamma   90.00
#
_symmetry.space_group_name_H-M   'P 1'
#
loop_
_entity.id
_entity.type
_entity.pdbx_description
1 polymer ?
#
loop_
_entity_poly.entity_id
_entity_poly.type
_entity_poly.pdbx_seq_one_letter_code
_entity_poly.pdbx_strand_id
1 'polypeptide(L)'
;MNSDAFDHQEDQIVRYFELRTVTDYPIAPSSVLATFGSWVLWGLYLTELIFKPISNAFNASQSFSLAIISLPAFIATVPVGYVVYSIVNRRNMHLGRSEALLWTSIGLLKNNTSPTDTSRLFAVNTAERELETAAVEEKERSAYLWSLLSLVPFIGGLFLAYALFRVNNDFQKHERSEFVTIEDLQRGLGLPVGSVPVQARRGYPSRNTVAYFVAAILGPLFSSLTVLRFPAVVASFPVTYLLYLTIGWAWIYWLYVSAHDPEAHFVVQSHLESELQPMLTGLQRAGRPTSIVGAM
;
A
#
# COMPACT_ATOMS: atom_id res chain seq x y z
N MET A 1 17.33 24.51 31.88
CA MET A 1 16.50 23.72 30.94
C MET A 1 17.43 23.20 29.85
N ASN A 2 17.43 21.89 29.62
CA ASN A 2 18.46 21.18 28.87
C ASN A 2 18.43 21.58 27.39
N SER A 3 19.54 22.08 26.84
CA SER A 3 19.69 22.42 25.41
C SER A 3 19.44 21.22 24.49
N ASP A 4 19.73 20.02 24.99
CA ASP A 4 19.63 18.77 24.21
C ASP A 4 18.19 18.39 23.85
N ALA A 5 17.19 18.83 24.62
CA ALA A 5 15.79 18.56 24.32
C ALA A 5 15.26 19.41 23.15
N PHE A 6 15.86 20.58 22.90
CA PHE A 6 15.48 21.49 21.82
C PHE A 6 16.20 21.18 20.49
N ASP A 7 17.40 20.60 20.54
CA ASP A 7 18.08 20.04 19.36
C ASP A 7 17.33 18.83 18.79
N HIS A 8 16.76 17.98 19.65
CA HIS A 8 15.94 16.85 19.21
C HIS A 8 14.64 17.24 18.50
N GLN A 9 14.14 18.45 18.73
CA GLN A 9 12.92 18.92 18.07
C GLN A 9 13.25 19.49 16.69
N GLU A 10 14.32 20.31 16.56
CA GLU A 10 14.81 20.92 15.29
C GLU A 10 14.98 19.90 14.15
N ASP A 11 15.20 18.64 14.53
CA ASP A 11 15.42 17.49 13.65
C ASP A 11 14.12 16.82 13.15
N GLN A 12 12.97 16.98 13.82
CA GLN A 12 11.81 16.11 13.56
C GLN A 12 11.17 16.30 12.19
N ILE A 13 10.87 17.55 11.79
CA ILE A 13 10.27 17.84 10.48
C ILE A 13 11.21 17.40 9.35
N VAL A 14 12.49 17.76 9.44
CA VAL A 14 13.51 17.38 8.46
C VAL A 14 13.64 15.85 8.38
N ARG A 15 13.70 15.18 9.53
CA ARG A 15 13.72 13.73 9.63
C ARG A 15 12.51 13.07 8.97
N TYR A 16 11.30 13.60 9.13
CA TYR A 16 10.12 13.03 8.45
C TYR A 16 10.17 13.18 6.93
N PHE A 17 10.77 14.26 6.40
CA PHE A 17 11.02 14.38 4.96
C PHE A 17 12.10 13.40 4.48
N GLU A 18 13.18 13.23 5.25
CA GLU A 18 14.25 12.29 4.92
C GLU A 18 13.78 10.83 4.95
N LEU A 19 12.89 10.48 5.88
CA LEU A 19 12.32 9.13 5.99
C LEU A 19 11.55 8.68 4.74
N ARG A 20 11.17 9.61 3.84
CA ARG A 20 10.50 9.30 2.58
C ARG A 20 11.24 8.24 1.75
N THR A 21 12.58 8.29 1.70
CA THR A 21 13.38 7.31 0.93
C THR A 21 13.27 5.90 1.47
N VAL A 22 12.85 5.75 2.73
CA VAL A 22 12.70 4.47 3.43
C VAL A 22 11.24 4.02 3.44
N THR A 23 10.28 4.94 3.49
CA THR A 23 8.85 4.60 3.53
C THR A 23 8.22 4.43 2.16
N ASP A 24 8.72 5.12 1.13
CA ASP A 24 8.06 5.25 -0.18
C ASP A 24 8.85 4.50 -1.26
N TYR A 25 9.39 3.33 -0.90
CA TYR A 25 10.24 2.54 -1.79
C TYR A 25 9.45 1.89 -2.94
N PRO A 26 10.01 1.82 -4.15
CA PRO A 26 9.39 1.11 -5.26
C PRO A 26 9.48 -0.41 -5.04
N ILE A 27 8.49 -1.14 -5.54
CA ILE A 27 8.50 -2.61 -5.51
C ILE A 27 8.86 -3.09 -6.91
N ALA A 28 9.93 -3.88 -7.03
CA ALA A 28 10.42 -4.30 -8.34
C ALA A 28 9.36 -5.11 -9.13
N PRO A 29 9.10 -4.77 -10.42
CA PRO A 29 8.18 -5.54 -11.27
C PRO A 29 8.55 -7.02 -11.37
N SER A 30 9.85 -7.34 -11.31
CA SER A 30 10.36 -8.71 -11.33
C SER A 30 9.91 -9.53 -10.13
N SER A 31 9.77 -8.93 -8.94
CA SER A 31 9.25 -9.59 -7.74
C SER A 31 7.77 -9.94 -7.91
N VAL A 32 6.99 -9.06 -8.54
CA VAL A 32 5.59 -9.36 -8.91
C VAL A 32 5.53 -10.46 -9.95
N LEU A 33 6.36 -10.40 -10.99
CA LEU A 33 6.40 -11.43 -12.04
C LEU A 33 6.81 -12.81 -11.48
N ALA A 34 7.68 -12.85 -10.47
CA ALA A 34 8.05 -14.10 -9.80
C ALA A 34 6.85 -14.84 -9.17
N THR A 35 5.77 -14.13 -8.81
CA THR A 35 4.52 -14.75 -8.33
C THR A 35 3.81 -15.59 -9.39
N PHE A 36 4.05 -15.32 -10.69
CA PHE A 36 3.53 -16.14 -11.79
C PHE A 36 4.04 -17.57 -11.72
N GLY A 37 5.29 -17.78 -11.29
CA GLY A 37 5.86 -19.12 -11.11
C GLY A 37 5.06 -19.97 -10.11
N SER A 38 4.65 -19.37 -8.98
CA SER A 38 3.77 -20.02 -8.00
C SER A 38 2.46 -20.46 -8.65
N TRP A 39 1.82 -19.54 -9.36
CA TRP A 39 0.55 -19.80 -10.02
C TRP A 39 0.66 -20.95 -11.02
N VAL A 40 1.62 -20.88 -11.94
CA VAL A 40 1.87 -21.91 -12.95
C VAL A 40 2.04 -23.29 -12.31
N LEU A 41 2.82 -23.39 -11.23
CA LEU A 41 3.13 -24.65 -10.56
C LEU A 41 1.93 -25.21 -9.77
N TRP A 42 1.13 -24.37 -9.10
CA TRP A 42 -0.11 -24.80 -8.46
C TRP A 42 -1.18 -25.21 -9.49
N GLY A 43 -1.21 -24.56 -10.65
CA GLY A 43 -2.03 -24.98 -11.79
C GLY A 43 -1.63 -26.37 -12.28
N LEU A 44 -0.33 -26.62 -12.44
CA LEU A 44 0.19 -27.94 -12.82
C LEU A 44 -0.18 -28.99 -11.77
N TYR A 45 -0.03 -28.67 -10.48
CA TYR A 45 -0.42 -29.56 -9.38
C TYR A 45 -1.91 -29.96 -9.47
N LEU A 46 -2.81 -28.98 -9.65
CA LEU A 46 -4.24 -29.24 -9.80
C LEU A 46 -4.55 -30.08 -11.03
N THR A 47 -3.90 -29.80 -12.16
CA THR A 47 -4.09 -30.60 -13.37
C THR A 47 -3.58 -32.03 -13.22
N GLU A 48 -2.47 -32.23 -12.50
CA GLU A 48 -1.95 -33.55 -12.18
C GLU A 48 -2.86 -34.33 -11.25
N LEU A 49 -3.48 -33.65 -10.30
CA LEU A 49 -4.46 -34.24 -9.38
C LEU A 49 -5.70 -34.77 -10.13
N ILE A 50 -6.15 -34.07 -11.16
CA ILE A 50 -7.42 -34.36 -11.86
C ILE A 50 -7.19 -35.25 -13.10
N PHE A 51 -6.25 -34.86 -13.97
CA PHE A 51 -6.11 -35.44 -15.31
C PHE A 51 -4.90 -36.37 -15.45
N LYS A 52 -3.98 -36.36 -14.48
CA LYS A 52 -2.76 -37.18 -14.48
C LYS A 52 -1.86 -37.06 -15.72
N PRO A 53 -1.75 -35.88 -16.40
CA PRO A 53 -0.98 -35.77 -17.63
C PRO A 53 0.48 -36.17 -17.46
N ILE A 54 1.10 -35.84 -16.33
CA ILE A 54 2.52 -36.13 -16.07
C ILE A 54 2.67 -37.60 -15.70
N SER A 55 1.84 -38.12 -14.80
CA SER A 55 1.89 -39.54 -14.45
C SER A 55 1.70 -40.46 -15.66
N ASN A 56 0.76 -40.13 -16.54
CA ASN A 56 0.52 -40.89 -17.77
C ASN A 56 1.68 -40.76 -18.76
N ALA A 57 2.24 -39.55 -18.94
CA ALA A 57 3.35 -39.33 -19.87
C ALA A 57 4.64 -40.06 -19.45
N PHE A 58 4.88 -40.19 -18.15
CA PHE A 58 6.11 -40.77 -17.61
C PHE A 58 5.93 -42.19 -17.01
N ASN A 59 4.74 -42.79 -17.14
CA ASN A 59 4.39 -44.06 -16.49
C ASN A 59 4.72 -44.07 -14.98
N ALA A 60 4.53 -42.93 -14.31
CA ALA A 60 4.82 -42.75 -12.89
C ALA A 60 3.54 -42.87 -12.05
N SER A 61 3.70 -43.11 -10.75
CA SER A 61 2.56 -43.04 -9.82
C SER A 61 2.12 -41.58 -9.63
N GLN A 62 0.81 -41.36 -9.48
CA GLN A 62 0.26 -40.02 -9.24
C GLN A 62 0.84 -39.35 -8.00
N SER A 63 1.03 -40.12 -6.92
CA SER A 63 1.64 -39.61 -5.68
C SER A 63 3.07 -39.11 -5.90
N PHE A 64 3.86 -39.79 -6.74
CA PHE A 64 5.22 -39.38 -7.08
C PHE A 64 5.23 -38.09 -7.90
N SER A 65 4.39 -38.01 -8.93
CA SER A 65 4.25 -36.79 -9.75
C SER A 65 3.82 -35.59 -8.90
N LEU A 66 2.81 -35.75 -8.03
CA LEU A 66 2.35 -34.70 -7.12
C LEU A 66 3.44 -34.27 -6.13
N ALA A 67 4.23 -35.20 -5.60
CA ALA A 67 5.33 -34.90 -4.70
C ALA A 67 6.44 -34.08 -5.38
N ILE A 68 6.76 -34.37 -6.63
CA ILE A 68 7.74 -33.62 -7.41
C ILE A 68 7.26 -32.20 -7.73
N ILE A 69 5.97 -32.01 -7.99
CA ILE A 69 5.41 -30.69 -8.32
C ILE A 69 5.22 -29.84 -7.06
N SER A 70 4.80 -30.44 -5.94
CA SER A 70 4.42 -29.70 -4.73
C SER A 70 5.59 -28.96 -4.09
N LEU A 71 6.79 -29.54 -4.10
CA LEU A 71 7.97 -28.91 -3.51
C LEU A 71 8.37 -27.61 -4.26
N PRO A 72 8.59 -27.60 -5.58
CA PRO A 72 8.77 -26.38 -6.35
C PRO A 72 7.59 -25.40 -6.21
N ALA A 73 6.34 -25.87 -6.21
CA ALA A 73 5.17 -25.02 -6.06
C ALA A 73 5.18 -24.26 -4.72
N PHE A 74 5.52 -24.96 -3.65
CA PHE A 74 5.66 -24.37 -2.32
C PHE A 74 6.78 -23.33 -2.28
N ILE A 75 7.97 -23.66 -2.79
CA ILE A 75 9.11 -22.73 -2.88
C ILE A 75 8.74 -21.48 -3.69
N ALA A 76 8.08 -21.66 -4.84
CA ALA A 76 7.65 -20.57 -5.71
C ALA A 76 6.58 -19.67 -5.08
N THR A 77 5.93 -20.11 -3.98
CA THR A 77 4.97 -19.28 -3.22
C THR A 77 5.67 -18.25 -2.33
N VAL A 78 6.96 -18.43 -1.98
CA VAL A 78 7.72 -17.47 -1.16
C VAL A 78 7.71 -16.03 -1.72
N PRO A 79 7.97 -15.81 -3.04
CA PRO A 79 7.78 -14.51 -3.67
C PRO A 79 6.41 -13.86 -3.45
N VAL A 80 5.33 -14.64 -3.38
CA VAL A 80 3.97 -14.11 -3.13
C VAL A 80 3.92 -13.47 -1.74
N GLY A 81 4.39 -14.17 -0.72
CA GLY A 81 4.46 -13.62 0.65
C GLY A 81 5.33 -12.37 0.72
N TYR A 82 6.51 -12.39 0.09
CA TYR A 82 7.40 -11.22 0.05
C TYR A 82 6.73 -9.98 -0.58
N VAL A 83 6.04 -10.14 -1.71
CA VAL A 83 5.34 -9.02 -2.36
C VAL A 83 4.20 -8.51 -1.47
N VAL A 84 3.40 -9.40 -0.88
CA VAL A 84 2.32 -9.00 0.04
C VAL A 84 2.86 -8.26 1.26
N TYR A 85 3.93 -8.78 1.87
CA TYR A 85 4.63 -8.11 2.96
C TYR A 85 5.06 -6.71 2.53
N SER A 86 5.72 -6.58 1.38
CA SER A 86 6.25 -5.30 0.88
C SER A 86 5.13 -4.30 0.65
N ILE A 87 4.02 -4.70 0.03
CA ILE A 87 2.86 -3.84 -0.23
C ILE A 87 2.25 -3.33 1.11
N VAL A 88 1.98 -4.23 2.05
CA VAL A 88 1.33 -3.87 3.33
C VAL A 88 2.27 -3.06 4.21
N ASN A 89 3.55 -3.45 4.29
CA ASN A 89 4.56 -2.76 5.09
C ASN A 89 4.81 -1.34 4.56
N ARG A 90 4.96 -1.18 3.23
CA ARG A 90 5.09 0.13 2.60
C ARG A 90 3.90 1.04 2.92
N ARG A 91 2.67 0.53 2.82
CA ARG A 91 1.47 1.26 3.25
C ARG A 91 1.56 1.73 4.69
N ASN A 92 1.93 0.85 5.63
CA ASN A 92 2.01 1.23 7.05
C ASN A 92 3.06 2.32 7.30
N MET A 93 4.26 2.12 6.74
CA MET A 93 5.37 3.05 6.90
C MET A 93 5.02 4.43 6.31
N HIS A 94 4.42 4.45 5.13
CA HIS A 94 4.00 5.66 4.46
C HIS A 94 2.96 6.44 5.26
N LEU A 95 1.86 5.78 5.64
CA LEU A 95 0.76 6.41 6.39
C LEU A 95 1.24 6.91 7.75
N GLY A 96 2.01 6.11 8.49
CA GLY A 96 2.54 6.52 9.79
C GLY A 96 3.49 7.72 9.69
N ARG A 97 4.31 7.79 8.64
CA ARG A 97 5.20 8.94 8.40
C ARG A 97 4.43 10.20 8.01
N SER A 98 3.49 10.08 7.07
CA SER A 98 2.65 11.21 6.64
C SER A 98 1.85 11.76 7.83
N GLU A 99 1.21 10.88 8.60
CA GLU A 99 0.46 11.26 9.80
C GLU A 99 1.35 11.99 10.81
N ALA A 100 2.55 11.46 11.11
CA ALA A 100 3.49 12.10 12.03
C ALA A 100 3.99 13.48 11.53
N LEU A 101 4.24 13.61 10.23
CA LEU A 101 4.61 14.87 9.60
C LEU A 101 3.47 15.90 9.74
N LEU A 102 2.24 15.50 9.45
CA LEU A 102 1.07 16.39 9.51
C LEU A 102 0.77 16.82 10.95
N TRP A 103 0.80 15.92 11.92
CA TRP A 103 0.65 16.26 13.35
C TRP A 103 1.69 17.27 13.81
N THR A 104 2.94 17.06 13.42
CA THR A 104 4.04 17.96 13.78
C THR A 104 3.84 19.33 13.13
N SER A 105 3.41 19.36 11.86
CA SER A 105 3.13 20.58 11.11
C SER A 105 1.99 21.40 11.73
N ILE A 106 0.89 20.74 12.11
CA ILE A 106 -0.25 21.34 12.79
C ILE A 106 0.18 21.92 14.14
N GLY A 107 0.94 21.16 14.95
CA GLY A 107 1.43 21.62 16.25
C GLY A 107 2.34 22.84 16.13
N LEU A 108 3.25 22.85 15.17
CA LEU A 108 4.13 24.01 14.90
C LEU A 108 3.32 25.24 14.50
N LEU A 109 2.35 25.07 13.61
CA LEU A 109 1.54 26.18 13.13
C LEU A 109 0.64 26.74 14.25
N LYS A 110 0.02 25.88 15.05
CA LYS A 110 -0.79 26.25 16.21
C LYS A 110 0.02 27.06 17.23
N ASN A 111 1.23 26.61 17.54
CA ASN A 111 2.10 27.28 18.52
C ASN A 111 2.65 28.62 18.04
N ASN A 112 2.75 28.82 16.71
CA ASN A 112 3.25 30.07 16.11
C ASN A 112 2.12 31.01 15.64
N THR A 113 0.85 30.65 15.86
CA THR A 113 -0.29 31.48 15.47
C THR A 113 -0.79 32.31 16.66
N SER A 114 -0.97 33.62 16.44
CA SER A 114 -1.54 34.50 17.48
C SER A 114 -2.95 34.05 17.86
N PRO A 115 -3.32 34.06 19.16
CA PRO A 115 -4.69 33.83 19.61
C PRO A 115 -5.74 34.75 18.96
N THR A 116 -5.31 35.91 18.45
CA THR A 116 -6.18 36.88 17.78
C THR A 116 -6.34 36.64 16.27
N ASP A 117 -5.52 35.77 15.67
CA ASP A 117 -5.62 35.41 14.25
C ASP A 117 -6.62 34.25 14.06
N THR A 118 -7.90 34.61 14.12
CA THR A 118 -9.02 33.66 14.03
C THR A 118 -9.05 32.88 12.72
N SER A 119 -8.58 33.48 11.61
CA SER A 119 -8.55 32.83 10.30
C SER A 119 -7.55 31.68 10.28
N ARG A 120 -6.31 31.90 10.74
CA ARG A 120 -5.29 30.85 10.79
C ARG A 120 -5.64 29.78 11.81
N LEU A 121 -6.15 30.16 12.98
CA LEU A 121 -6.59 29.19 14.00
C LEU A 121 -7.73 28.30 13.49
N PHE A 122 -8.68 28.86 12.74
CA PHE A 122 -9.75 28.07 12.14
C PHE A 122 -9.21 27.03 11.15
N ALA A 123 -8.27 27.41 10.28
CA ALA A 123 -7.65 26.48 9.34
C ALA A 123 -6.90 25.35 10.08
N VAL A 124 -6.08 25.71 11.08
CA VAL A 124 -5.31 24.73 11.89
C VAL A 124 -6.21 23.77 12.65
N ASN A 125 -7.28 24.26 13.28
CA ASN A 125 -8.20 23.41 14.03
C ASN A 125 -9.01 22.49 13.11
N THR A 126 -9.31 22.93 11.88
CA THR A 126 -9.93 22.06 10.86
C THR A 126 -8.96 20.97 10.43
N ALA A 127 -7.70 21.31 10.13
CA ALA A 127 -6.66 20.33 9.81
C ALA A 127 -6.48 19.28 10.92
N GLU A 128 -6.44 19.72 12.18
CA GLU A 128 -6.31 18.87 13.37
C GLU A 128 -7.46 17.84 13.46
N ARG A 129 -8.70 18.31 13.28
CA ARG A 129 -9.89 17.45 13.33
C ARG A 129 -9.93 16.43 12.18
N GLU A 130 -9.56 16.84 10.97
CA GLU A 130 -9.54 15.96 9.81
C GLU A 130 -8.47 14.87 9.98
N LEU A 131 -7.27 15.25 10.46
CA LEU A 131 -6.20 14.31 10.76
C LEU A 131 -6.55 13.34 11.89
N GLU A 132 -7.22 13.80 12.95
CA GLU A 132 -7.71 12.94 14.02
C GLU A 132 -8.69 11.88 13.49
N THR A 133 -9.59 12.29 12.60
CA THR A 133 -10.53 11.37 11.95
C THR A 133 -9.80 10.33 11.10
N ALA A 134 -8.78 10.76 10.34
CA ALA A 134 -7.94 9.89 9.52
C ALA A 134 -7.19 8.86 10.36
N ALA A 135 -6.51 9.30 11.42
CA ALA A 135 -5.70 8.47 12.31
C ALA A 135 -6.52 7.33 12.95
N VAL A 136 -7.78 7.60 13.28
CA VAL A 136 -8.71 6.59 13.83
C VAL A 136 -9.07 5.53 12.78
N GLU A 137 -9.23 5.92 11.51
CA GLU A 137 -9.56 5.01 10.42
C GLU A 137 -8.35 4.22 9.89
N GLU A 138 -7.16 4.83 9.89
CA GLU A 138 -5.97 4.38 9.14
C GLU A 138 -5.02 3.46 9.91
N LYS A 139 -5.55 2.69 10.85
CA LYS A 139 -4.80 1.78 11.73
C LYS A 139 -3.79 0.89 11.00
N GLU A 140 -2.65 0.69 11.64
CA GLU A 140 -1.60 -0.24 11.22
C GLU A 140 -2.12 -1.67 11.02
N ARG A 141 -1.50 -2.37 10.07
CA ARG A 141 -1.84 -3.75 9.73
C ARG A 141 -0.61 -4.64 9.86
N SER A 142 -0.75 -5.85 10.41
CA SER A 142 0.38 -6.78 10.49
C SER A 142 0.77 -7.29 9.10
N ALA A 143 1.86 -6.74 8.53
CA ALA A 143 2.38 -7.16 7.23
C ALA A 143 2.83 -8.63 7.24
N TYR A 144 3.40 -9.09 8.37
CA TYR A 144 3.76 -10.50 8.58
C TYR A 144 2.54 -11.42 8.52
N LEU A 145 1.44 -11.05 9.20
CA LEU A 145 0.22 -11.85 9.20
C LEU A 145 -0.34 -12.00 7.77
N TRP A 146 -0.48 -10.90 7.04
CA TRP A 146 -1.02 -10.93 5.67
C TRP A 146 -0.12 -11.70 4.70
N SER A 147 1.20 -11.57 4.85
CA SER A 147 2.17 -12.37 4.10
C SER A 147 1.98 -13.86 4.38
N LEU A 148 1.99 -14.28 5.65
CA LEU A 148 1.86 -15.68 6.03
C LEU A 148 0.53 -16.29 5.60
N LEU A 149 -0.58 -15.57 5.76
CA LEU A 149 -1.90 -16.02 5.33
C LEU A 149 -1.97 -16.22 3.81
N SER A 150 -1.27 -15.39 3.04
CA SER A 150 -1.23 -15.50 1.58
C SER A 150 -0.42 -16.72 1.08
N LEU A 151 0.44 -17.30 1.91
CA LEU A 151 1.21 -18.50 1.57
C LEU A 151 0.41 -19.80 1.68
N VAL A 152 -0.77 -19.78 2.31
CA VAL A 152 -1.59 -20.97 2.50
C VAL A 152 -2.08 -21.46 1.12
N PRO A 153 -1.76 -22.70 0.70
CA PRO A 153 -2.22 -23.19 -0.60
C PRO A 153 -3.74 -23.15 -0.71
N PHE A 154 -4.24 -22.75 -1.88
CA PHE A 154 -5.66 -22.63 -2.24
C PHE A 154 -6.47 -21.57 -1.47
N ILE A 155 -6.34 -21.49 -0.15
CA ILE A 155 -7.07 -20.53 0.70
C ILE A 155 -6.36 -19.17 0.74
N GLY A 156 -5.04 -19.14 0.59
CA GLY A 156 -4.20 -17.94 0.61
C GLY A 156 -4.61 -16.90 -0.44
N GLY A 157 -5.19 -17.34 -1.56
CA GLY A 157 -5.79 -16.43 -2.54
C GLY A 157 -6.87 -15.53 -1.93
N LEU A 158 -7.75 -16.05 -1.06
CA LEU A 158 -8.79 -15.22 -0.42
C LEU A 158 -8.18 -14.15 0.51
N PHE A 159 -7.15 -14.52 1.27
CA PHE A 159 -6.43 -13.59 2.13
C PHE A 159 -5.66 -12.55 1.31
N LEU A 160 -5.06 -12.95 0.18
CA LEU A 160 -4.43 -12.06 -0.78
C LEU A 160 -5.44 -11.04 -1.34
N ALA A 161 -6.60 -11.49 -1.84
CA ALA A 161 -7.63 -10.57 -2.37
C ALA A 161 -8.07 -9.56 -1.32
N TYR A 162 -8.29 -10.02 -0.09
CA TYR A 162 -8.69 -9.13 0.98
C TYR A 162 -7.58 -8.14 1.35
N ALA A 163 -6.31 -8.59 1.43
CA ALA A 163 -5.17 -7.71 1.69
C ALA A 163 -5.06 -6.60 0.63
N LEU A 164 -5.12 -6.96 -0.65
CA LEU A 164 -5.04 -6.00 -1.76
C LEU A 164 -6.23 -5.04 -1.78
N PHE A 165 -7.44 -5.56 -1.54
CA PHE A 165 -8.64 -4.74 -1.41
C PHE A 165 -8.48 -3.69 -0.31
N ARG A 166 -8.02 -4.11 0.87
CA ARG A 166 -7.81 -3.24 2.02
C ARG A 166 -6.74 -2.19 1.76
N VAL A 167 -5.58 -2.59 1.24
CA VAL A 167 -4.49 -1.64 0.95
C VAL A 167 -4.94 -0.56 -0.02
N ASN A 168 -5.61 -0.95 -1.11
CA ASN A 168 -6.10 0.02 -2.08
C ASN A 168 -7.18 0.93 -1.50
N ASN A 169 -8.10 0.40 -0.69
CA ASN A 169 -9.11 1.22 -0.03
C ASN A 169 -8.48 2.19 0.98
N ASP A 170 -7.46 1.76 1.72
CA ASP A 170 -6.75 2.59 2.68
C ASP A 170 -6.01 3.74 1.98
N PHE A 171 -5.30 3.50 0.87
CA PHE A 171 -4.65 4.58 0.09
C PHE A 171 -5.65 5.60 -0.45
N GLN A 172 -6.81 5.16 -0.97
CA GLN A 172 -7.83 6.10 -1.45
C GLN A 172 -8.43 6.97 -0.33
N LYS A 173 -8.50 6.46 0.90
CA LYS A 173 -8.96 7.22 2.05
C LYS A 173 -7.87 8.19 2.52
N HIS A 174 -6.65 7.69 2.64
CA HIS A 174 -5.47 8.45 3.02
C HIS A 174 -5.24 9.64 2.12
N GLU A 175 -5.16 9.43 0.82
CA GLU A 175 -4.95 10.51 -0.14
C GLU A 175 -6.01 11.63 0.00
N ARG A 176 -7.28 11.24 0.22
CA ARG A 176 -8.37 12.21 0.41
C ARG A 176 -8.18 13.03 1.67
N SER A 177 -7.88 12.39 2.79
CA SER A 177 -7.72 13.07 4.08
C SER A 177 -6.44 13.91 4.12
N GLU A 178 -5.33 13.36 3.62
CA GLU A 178 -4.04 14.04 3.54
C GLU A 178 -4.15 15.34 2.73
N PHE A 179 -4.76 15.30 1.53
CA PHE A 179 -4.87 16.51 0.73
C PHE A 179 -5.74 17.60 1.37
N VAL A 180 -6.82 17.22 2.05
CA VAL A 180 -7.65 18.18 2.80
C VAL A 180 -6.82 18.80 3.93
N THR A 181 -6.08 17.99 4.67
CA THR A 181 -5.22 18.43 5.77
C THR A 181 -4.11 19.36 5.28
N ILE A 182 -3.45 19.02 4.16
CA ILE A 182 -2.41 19.84 3.53
C ILE A 182 -3.00 21.17 3.05
N GLU A 183 -4.19 21.16 2.46
CA GLU A 183 -4.85 22.38 2.00
C GLU A 183 -5.15 23.33 3.17
N ASP A 184 -5.61 22.80 4.30
CA ASP A 184 -5.82 23.60 5.51
C ASP A 184 -4.51 24.09 6.13
N LEU A 185 -3.44 23.29 6.11
CA LEU A 185 -2.10 23.73 6.50
C LEU A 185 -1.61 24.87 5.62
N GLN A 186 -1.79 24.79 4.31
CA GLN A 186 -1.45 25.86 3.37
C GLN A 186 -2.22 27.15 3.68
N ARG A 187 -3.53 27.06 3.96
CA ARG A 187 -4.34 28.21 4.40
C ARG A 187 -3.81 28.82 5.69
N GLY A 188 -3.48 28.00 6.68
CA GLY A 188 -2.94 28.46 7.95
C GLY A 188 -1.54 29.09 7.80
N LEU A 189 -0.73 28.61 6.85
CA LEU A 189 0.56 29.22 6.49
C LEU A 189 0.43 30.50 5.66
N GLY A 190 -0.78 30.86 5.21
CA GLY A 190 -1.03 32.00 4.34
C GLY A 190 -0.56 31.76 2.90
N LEU A 191 -0.44 30.50 2.48
CA LEU A 191 -0.08 30.14 1.12
C LEU A 191 -1.26 30.25 0.15
N PRO A 192 -0.98 30.61 -1.11
CA PRO A 192 -2.00 30.55 -2.15
C PRO A 192 -2.44 29.11 -2.34
N VAL A 193 -3.66 28.81 -1.90
CA VAL A 193 -4.35 27.59 -2.29
C VAL A 193 -4.74 27.75 -3.76
N GLY A 194 -4.27 26.85 -4.63
CA GLY A 194 -4.50 26.95 -6.06
C GLY A 194 -5.99 27.07 -6.42
N SER A 195 -6.30 27.67 -7.58
CA SER A 195 -7.68 27.75 -8.12
C SER A 195 -8.27 26.38 -8.45
N VAL A 196 -7.42 25.37 -8.57
CA VAL A 196 -7.77 23.96 -8.71
C VAL A 196 -7.59 23.30 -7.34
N PRO A 197 -8.64 22.69 -6.75
CA PRO A 197 -8.55 22.02 -5.46
C PRO A 197 -7.39 21.03 -5.47
N VAL A 198 -6.68 20.89 -4.35
CA VAL A 198 -5.59 19.89 -4.22
C VAL A 198 -6.12 18.47 -4.55
N GLN A 199 -7.41 18.24 -4.29
CA GLN A 199 -8.17 17.04 -4.65
C GLN A 199 -8.23 16.72 -6.17
N ALA A 200 -7.99 17.68 -7.05
CA ALA A 200 -7.88 17.45 -8.50
C ALA A 200 -6.45 17.12 -8.94
N ARG A 201 -5.48 17.12 -8.01
CA ARG A 201 -4.09 16.68 -8.22
C ARG A 201 -3.84 15.25 -7.73
N ARG A 202 -4.89 14.46 -7.46
CA ARG A 202 -4.76 13.08 -6.97
C ARG A 202 -3.83 12.26 -7.87
N GLY A 203 -2.83 11.65 -7.23
CA GLY A 203 -1.89 10.74 -7.86
C GLY A 203 -2.38 9.29 -7.80
N TYR A 204 -3.20 8.92 -6.82
CA TYR A 204 -3.70 7.56 -6.67
C TYR A 204 -4.86 7.27 -7.64
N PRO A 205 -4.76 6.23 -8.49
CA PRO A 205 -5.81 5.93 -9.45
C PRO A 205 -7.15 5.56 -8.79
N SER A 206 -8.26 6.13 -9.28
CA SER A 206 -9.61 5.77 -8.85
C SER A 206 -10.05 4.43 -9.45
N ARG A 207 -9.52 3.33 -8.92
CA ARG A 207 -9.87 1.97 -9.34
C ARG A 207 -11.09 1.45 -8.59
N ASN A 208 -11.95 0.71 -9.29
CA ASN A 208 -13.07 0.01 -8.68
C ASN A 208 -12.57 -1.28 -7.99
N THR A 209 -12.01 -1.13 -6.79
CA THR A 209 -11.42 -2.21 -5.99
C THR A 209 -12.42 -3.30 -5.65
N VAL A 210 -13.71 -2.96 -5.52
CA VAL A 210 -14.78 -3.94 -5.33
C VAL A 210 -14.90 -4.84 -6.56
N ALA A 211 -14.83 -4.28 -7.77
CA ALA A 211 -14.84 -5.08 -9.00
C ALA A 211 -13.61 -6.02 -9.07
N TYR A 212 -12.41 -5.56 -8.69
CA TYR A 212 -11.23 -6.43 -8.61
C TYR A 212 -11.42 -7.56 -7.60
N PHE A 213 -11.92 -7.26 -6.40
CA PHE A 213 -12.19 -8.24 -5.35
C PHE A 213 -13.22 -9.29 -5.79
N VAL A 214 -14.35 -8.84 -6.36
CA VAL A 214 -15.41 -9.71 -6.88
C VAL A 214 -14.88 -10.56 -8.03
N ALA A 215 -14.13 -10.00 -8.97
CA ALA A 215 -13.53 -10.75 -10.07
C ALA A 215 -12.51 -11.79 -9.58
N ALA A 216 -11.69 -11.45 -8.60
CA ALA A 216 -10.70 -12.34 -8.02
C ALA A 216 -11.31 -13.53 -7.27
N ILE A 217 -12.52 -13.37 -6.69
CA ILE A 217 -13.24 -14.46 -6.00
C ILE A 217 -14.11 -15.25 -6.98
N LEU A 218 -14.93 -14.56 -7.79
CA LEU A 218 -15.90 -15.21 -8.67
C LEU A 218 -15.23 -15.82 -9.91
N GLY A 219 -14.14 -15.28 -10.42
CA GLY A 219 -13.41 -15.83 -11.56
C GLY A 219 -12.96 -17.28 -11.33
N PRO A 220 -12.18 -17.57 -10.27
CA PRO A 220 -11.83 -18.93 -9.88
C PRO A 220 -13.04 -19.84 -9.62
N LEU A 221 -14.06 -19.35 -8.91
CA LEU A 221 -15.25 -20.13 -8.56
C LEU A 221 -16.07 -20.51 -9.80
N PHE A 222 -16.34 -19.55 -10.68
CA PHE A 222 -17.07 -19.77 -11.92
C PHE A 222 -16.32 -20.73 -12.83
N SER A 223 -15.01 -20.57 -12.95
CA SER A 223 -14.16 -21.45 -13.76
C SER A 223 -14.12 -22.88 -13.20
N SER A 224 -14.10 -23.03 -11.88
CA SER A 224 -14.17 -24.35 -11.22
C SER A 224 -15.52 -25.03 -11.46
N LEU A 225 -16.63 -24.29 -11.35
CA LEU A 225 -17.98 -24.80 -11.61
C LEU A 225 -18.19 -25.15 -13.10
N THR A 226 -17.60 -24.37 -13.99
CA THR A 226 -17.58 -24.58 -15.44
C THR A 226 -16.95 -25.95 -15.73
N VAL A 227 -15.73 -26.20 -15.25
CA VAL A 227 -15.02 -27.48 -15.43
C VAL A 227 -15.83 -28.67 -14.89
N LEU A 228 -16.55 -28.51 -13.77
CA LEU A 228 -17.39 -29.56 -13.19
C LEU A 228 -18.67 -29.88 -13.98
N ARG A 229 -19.14 -28.97 -14.84
CA ARG A 229 -20.43 -29.09 -15.55
C ARG A 229 -20.30 -29.47 -17.02
N PHE A 230 -19.11 -29.36 -17.62
CA PHE A 230 -18.92 -29.72 -19.03
C PHE A 230 -18.79 -31.24 -19.23
N PRO A 231 -19.26 -31.78 -20.36
CA PRO A 231 -18.96 -33.15 -20.75
C PRO A 231 -17.45 -33.40 -20.75
N ALA A 232 -17.03 -34.63 -20.42
CA ALA A 232 -15.61 -35.02 -20.33
C ALA A 232 -14.76 -34.67 -21.58
N VAL A 233 -15.40 -34.44 -22.72
CA VAL A 233 -14.77 -34.05 -24.00
C VAL A 233 -14.28 -32.59 -23.99
N VAL A 234 -14.92 -31.68 -23.25
CA VAL A 234 -14.52 -30.25 -23.16
C VAL A 234 -13.65 -29.98 -21.92
N ALA A 235 -13.88 -30.71 -20.83
CA ALA A 235 -13.03 -30.70 -19.64
C ALA A 235 -11.73 -31.48 -19.87
N SER A 236 -10.94 -31.08 -20.87
CA SER A 236 -9.61 -31.62 -21.12
C SER A 236 -8.54 -30.89 -20.30
N PHE A 237 -7.40 -31.55 -20.08
CA PHE A 237 -6.24 -30.95 -19.42
C PHE A 237 -5.84 -29.58 -20.02
N PRO A 238 -5.65 -29.43 -21.34
CA PRO A 238 -5.20 -28.17 -21.91
C PRO A 238 -6.19 -27.03 -21.70
N VAL A 239 -7.49 -27.29 -21.86
CA VAL A 239 -8.54 -26.28 -21.69
C VAL A 239 -8.61 -25.82 -20.23
N THR A 240 -8.60 -26.78 -19.29
CA THR A 240 -8.67 -26.47 -17.85
C THR A 240 -7.43 -25.69 -17.39
N TYR A 241 -6.25 -26.06 -17.89
CA TYR A 241 -5.01 -25.38 -17.57
C TYR A 241 -4.98 -23.94 -18.11
N LEU A 242 -5.41 -23.72 -19.36
CA LEU A 242 -5.48 -22.37 -19.95
C LEU A 242 -6.47 -21.47 -19.21
N LEU A 243 -7.62 -21.99 -18.81
CA LEU A 243 -8.58 -21.25 -17.99
C LEU A 243 -7.97 -20.83 -16.65
N TYR A 244 -7.29 -21.76 -15.98
CA TYR A 244 -6.57 -21.48 -14.75
C TYR A 244 -5.50 -20.40 -14.96
N LEU A 245 -4.67 -20.48 -16.00
CA LEU A 245 -3.66 -19.45 -16.31
C LEU A 245 -4.30 -18.07 -16.55
N THR A 246 -5.46 -18.01 -17.20
CA THR A 246 -6.17 -16.75 -17.48
C THR A 246 -6.63 -16.06 -16.19
N ILE A 247 -7.13 -16.83 -15.22
CA ILE A 247 -7.52 -16.30 -13.91
C ILE A 247 -6.31 -15.80 -13.12
N GLY A 248 -5.18 -16.52 -13.20
CA GLY A 248 -3.93 -16.09 -12.56
C GLY A 248 -3.41 -14.76 -13.07
N TRP A 249 -3.58 -14.48 -14.36
CA TRP A 249 -3.22 -13.19 -14.93
C TRP A 249 -3.96 -12.03 -14.26
N ALA A 250 -5.24 -12.21 -13.90
CA ALA A 250 -5.98 -11.18 -13.17
C ALA A 250 -5.40 -10.95 -11.76
N TRP A 251 -4.97 -12.01 -11.06
CA TRP A 251 -4.31 -11.91 -9.76
C TRP A 251 -2.97 -11.19 -9.83
N ILE A 252 -2.15 -11.53 -10.82
CA ILE A 252 -0.84 -10.93 -11.04
C ILE A 252 -0.98 -9.47 -11.43
N TYR A 253 -1.95 -9.15 -12.28
CA TYR A 253 -2.26 -7.77 -12.62
C TYR A 253 -2.72 -6.97 -11.39
N TRP A 254 -3.55 -7.54 -10.53
CA TRP A 254 -3.99 -6.85 -9.32
C TRP A 254 -2.83 -6.64 -8.34
N LEU A 255 -1.98 -7.65 -8.13
CA LEU A 255 -0.72 -7.52 -7.38
C LEU A 255 0.16 -6.41 -7.95
N TYR A 256 0.34 -6.39 -9.27
CA TYR A 256 1.13 -5.38 -9.97
C TYR A 256 0.59 -3.98 -9.70
N VAL A 257 -0.72 -3.78 -9.89
CA VAL A 257 -1.39 -2.50 -9.67
C VAL A 257 -1.28 -2.07 -8.21
N SER A 258 -1.53 -2.95 -7.23
CA SER A 258 -1.37 -2.63 -5.81
C SER A 258 0.08 -2.29 -5.41
N ALA A 259 1.06 -2.83 -6.13
CA ALA A 259 2.48 -2.53 -5.93
C ALA A 259 2.93 -1.22 -6.58
N HIS A 260 2.29 -0.74 -7.65
CA HIS A 260 2.80 0.42 -8.41
C HIS A 260 1.90 1.65 -8.37
N ASP A 261 0.59 1.49 -8.16
CA ASP A 261 -0.33 2.64 -8.05
C ASP A 261 0.05 3.66 -6.97
N PRO A 262 0.54 3.26 -5.77
CA PRO A 262 0.99 4.22 -4.76
C PRO A 262 2.15 5.13 -5.22
N GLU A 263 2.94 4.74 -6.21
CA GLU A 263 4.12 5.51 -6.63
C GLU A 263 3.74 6.88 -7.21
N ALA A 264 2.63 6.96 -7.96
CA ALA A 264 2.13 8.23 -8.47
C ALA A 264 1.66 9.17 -7.35
N HIS A 265 1.05 8.63 -6.30
CA HIS A 265 0.72 9.35 -5.07
C HIS A 265 1.99 9.89 -4.38
N PHE A 266 3.00 9.04 -4.18
CA PHE A 266 4.26 9.44 -3.55
C PHE A 266 4.97 10.57 -4.29
N VAL A 267 4.95 10.55 -5.63
CA VAL A 267 5.52 11.64 -6.43
C VAL A 267 4.79 12.95 -6.16
N VAL A 268 3.46 12.97 -6.25
CA VAL A 268 2.66 14.19 -6.00
C VAL A 268 2.89 14.72 -4.58
N GLN A 269 2.84 13.84 -3.58
CA GLN A 269 3.06 14.19 -2.19
C GLN A 269 4.47 14.72 -1.95
N SER A 270 5.48 14.12 -2.58
CA SER A 270 6.87 14.58 -2.47
C SER A 270 7.05 16.03 -2.92
N HIS A 271 6.31 16.48 -3.94
CA HIS A 271 6.33 17.86 -4.40
C HIS A 271 5.69 18.79 -3.38
N LEU A 272 4.51 18.45 -2.87
CA LEU A 272 3.81 19.25 -1.85
C LEU A 272 4.60 19.37 -0.55
N GLU A 273 5.15 18.25 -0.10
CA GLU A 273 6.04 18.19 1.05
C GLU A 273 7.24 19.13 0.89
N SER A 274 7.86 19.15 -0.30
CA SER A 274 8.99 20.03 -0.60
C SER A 274 8.61 21.52 -0.59
N GLU A 275 7.37 21.87 -0.95
CA GLU A 275 6.85 23.24 -0.86
C GLU A 275 6.63 23.67 0.60
N LEU A 276 6.17 22.75 1.46
CA LEU A 276 5.89 23.02 2.88
C LEU A 276 7.17 23.07 3.74
N GLN A 277 8.15 22.23 3.44
CA GLN A 277 9.37 22.07 4.22
C GLN A 277 10.04 23.40 4.64
N PRO A 278 10.39 24.34 3.73
CA PRO A 278 11.10 25.56 4.13
C PRO A 278 10.31 26.42 5.11
N MET A 279 8.98 26.41 5.03
CA MET A 279 8.11 27.21 5.91
C MET A 279 7.99 26.58 7.29
N LEU A 280 7.79 25.27 7.34
CA LEU A 280 7.72 24.53 8.60
C LEU A 280 9.04 24.61 9.37
N THR A 281 10.18 24.46 8.67
CA THR A 281 11.50 24.66 9.27
C THR A 281 11.69 26.11 9.74
N GLY A 282 11.17 27.10 9.00
CA GLY A 282 11.18 28.51 9.40
C GLY A 282 10.39 28.77 10.70
N LEU A 283 9.16 28.27 10.78
CA LEU A 283 8.32 28.38 11.98
C LEU A 283 8.94 27.70 13.19
N GLN A 284 9.54 26.53 12.98
CA GLN A 284 10.23 25.80 14.02
C GLN A 284 11.41 26.59 14.60
N ARG A 285 12.20 27.26 13.75
CA ARG A 285 13.30 28.13 14.19
C ARG A 285 12.80 29.38 14.91
N ALA A 286 11.69 29.97 14.45
CA ALA A 286 11.12 31.18 15.04
C ALA A 286 10.53 30.94 16.45
N GLY A 287 10.01 29.74 16.71
CA GLY A 287 9.51 29.35 18.04
C GLY A 287 10.59 29.10 19.10
N ARG A 288 11.89 29.21 18.77
CA ARG A 288 12.98 29.09 19.77
C ARG A 288 13.04 30.34 20.64
N PRO A 289 13.11 30.22 21.98
CA PRO A 289 13.66 31.30 22.78
C PRO A 289 15.13 31.45 22.40
N THR A 290 15.51 32.59 21.81
CA THR A 290 16.92 32.92 21.61
C THR A 290 17.60 32.94 22.98
N SER A 291 18.40 31.92 23.29
CA SER A 291 19.33 32.03 24.39
C SER A 291 20.32 33.13 24.00
N ILE A 292 20.24 34.27 24.68
CA ILE A 292 21.24 35.32 24.58
C ILE A 292 22.53 34.75 25.20
N VAL A 293 23.29 34.01 24.41
CA VAL A 293 24.69 33.69 24.66
C VAL A 293 25.47 34.78 23.95
N GLY A 294 25.74 35.89 24.63
CA GLY A 294 26.45 37.01 24.02
C GLY A 294 26.33 38.33 24.74
N ALA A 295 26.52 38.34 26.06
CA ALA A 295 26.95 39.52 26.79
C ALA A 295 27.92 39.05 27.89
N MET A 296 29.13 38.71 27.47
CA MET A 296 30.34 38.86 28.29
C MET A 296 31.15 40.01 27.69
#